data_AF-A0A248Y4F6-F1
#
_entry.id   AF-A0A248Y4F6-F1
#
_cell.length_a   1.000
_cell.length_b   1.000
_cell.length_c   1.000
_cell.angle_alpha   90.00
_cell.angle_beta   90.00
_cell.angle_gamma   90.00
#
_symmetry.space_group_name_H-M   'P 1'
#
loop_
_entity.id
_entity.type
_entity.pdbx_description
1 polymer ?
#
loop_
_entity_poly.entity_id
_entity_poly.type
_entity_poly.pdbx_seq_one_letter_code
_entity_poly.pdbx_strand_id
1 'polypeptide(L)'
;EAECFEANYPGWHEHYGKIYEEWRARGCEDPSCGFIPLMWFIENNHPIYIDRVSQVPFCPSLCKGASTLRVHELNGKKHSFSDDWANSPPVLPNCPP
;
A
#
# COMPACT_ATOMS: atom_id res chain seq x y z
N GLU A 1 3.74 21.83 7.42
CA GLU A 1 3.52 20.39 7.73
C GLU A 1 4.72 19.52 7.34
N ALA A 2 5.27 19.63 6.12
CA ALA A 2 6.44 18.83 5.70
C ALA A 2 7.64 18.90 6.67
N GLU A 3 7.99 20.10 7.16
CA GLU A 3 9.05 20.28 8.17
C GLU A 3 8.75 19.54 9.49
N CYS A 4 7.49 19.52 9.91
CA CYS A 4 7.05 18.79 11.11
C CYS A 4 7.17 17.27 10.88
N PHE A 5 6.78 16.77 9.70
CA PHE A 5 6.96 15.36 9.38
C PHE A 5 8.43 14.95 9.37
N GLU A 6 9.32 15.76 8.77
CA GLU A 6 10.75 15.45 8.75
C GLU A 6 11.36 15.47 10.16
N ALA A 7 10.97 16.44 11.01
CA ALA A 7 11.46 16.52 12.38
C ALA A 7 11.03 15.33 13.26
N ASN A 8 9.82 14.80 13.05
CA ASN A 8 9.28 13.68 13.84
C ASN A 8 9.56 12.30 13.22
N TYR A 9 9.80 12.25 11.92
CA TYR A 9 10.07 11.03 11.16
C TYR A 9 11.23 11.27 10.18
N PRO A 10 12.49 11.36 10.66
CA PRO A 10 13.63 11.63 9.79
C PRO A 10 13.71 10.66 8.60
N GLY A 11 13.93 11.20 7.41
CA GLY A 11 13.86 10.45 6.14
C GLY A 11 12.45 10.32 5.56
N TRP A 12 11.48 11.11 6.05
CA TRP A 12 10.15 11.24 5.47
C TRP A 12 10.21 12.00 4.14
N HIS A 13 10.94 13.12 4.11
CA HIS A 13 11.03 13.98 2.91
C HIS A 13 11.71 13.26 1.76
N GLU A 14 12.79 12.52 2.02
CA GLU A 14 13.53 11.76 1.02
C GLU A 14 12.65 10.73 0.28
N HIS A 15 11.57 10.26 0.90
CA HIS A 15 10.64 9.29 0.32
C HIS A 15 9.29 9.92 -0.03
N TYR A 16 8.46 10.22 0.97
CA TYR A 16 7.11 10.71 0.77
C TYR A 16 7.09 12.16 0.28
N GLY A 17 7.97 13.01 0.82
CA GLY A 17 8.07 14.42 0.41
C GLY A 17 8.33 14.58 -1.08
N LYS A 18 9.34 13.88 -1.60
CA LYS A 18 9.66 13.88 -3.05
C LYS A 18 8.51 13.40 -3.92
N ILE A 19 7.76 12.37 -3.51
CA ILE A 19 6.59 11.87 -4.25
C ILE A 19 5.50 12.95 -4.32
N TYR A 20 5.19 13.62 -3.20
CA TYR A 20 4.20 14.70 -3.20
C TYR A 20 4.63 15.92 -4.02
N GLU A 21 5.93 16.25 -4.00
CA GLU A 21 6.49 17.32 -4.84
C GLU A 21 6.36 16.98 -6.33
N GLU A 22 6.64 15.73 -6.73
CA GLU A 22 6.43 15.27 -8.11
C GLU A 22 4.94 15.35 -8.51
N TRP A 23 4.04 14.88 -7.65
CA TRP A 23 2.60 14.93 -7.93
C TRP A 23 2.10 16.37 -8.09
N ARG A 24 2.59 17.29 -7.25
CA ARG A 24 2.30 18.72 -7.37
C ARG A 24 2.85 19.30 -8.67
N ALA A 25 4.07 18.94 -9.06
CA ALA A 25 4.67 19.38 -10.33
C ALA A 25 3.88 18.88 -11.55
N ARG A 26 3.19 17.75 -11.44
CA ARG A 26 2.27 17.22 -12.46
C ARG A 26 0.86 17.80 -12.39
N GLY A 27 0.58 18.71 -11.46
CA GLY A 27 -0.71 19.38 -11.33
C GLY A 27 -1.81 18.50 -10.75
N CYS A 28 -1.52 17.63 -9.78
CA CYS A 28 -2.53 16.74 -9.18
C CYS A 28 -3.74 17.45 -8.55
N GLU A 29 -3.63 18.74 -8.25
CA GLU A 29 -4.69 19.58 -7.70
C GLU A 29 -5.40 20.42 -8.77
N ASP A 30 -4.87 20.48 -10.00
CA ASP A 30 -5.47 21.21 -11.13
C ASP A 30 -6.36 20.25 -11.95
N PRO A 31 -7.69 20.47 -11.98
CA PRO A 31 -8.61 19.59 -12.70
C PRO A 31 -8.38 19.56 -14.22
N SER A 32 -7.66 20.54 -14.79
CA SER A 32 -7.36 20.62 -16.22
C SER A 32 -6.13 19.81 -16.64
N CYS A 33 -5.25 19.42 -15.71
CA CYS A 33 -4.02 18.71 -16.01
C CYS A 33 -4.21 17.23 -16.39
N GLY A 34 -5.38 16.65 -16.09
CA GLY A 34 -5.69 15.25 -16.42
C GLY A 34 -4.84 14.22 -15.65
N PHE A 35 -4.14 14.65 -14.59
CA PHE A 35 -3.31 13.80 -13.75
C PHE A 35 -4.01 13.47 -12.43
N ILE A 36 -4.08 12.18 -12.09
CA ILE A 36 -4.48 11.70 -10.78
C ILE A 36 -3.33 10.83 -10.25
N PRO A 37 -2.90 10.96 -8.98
CA PRO A 37 -1.78 10.19 -8.43
C PRO A 37 -1.84 8.67 -8.64
N LEU A 38 -3.04 8.07 -8.75
CA LEU A 38 -3.19 6.65 -9.08
C LEU A 38 -2.50 6.27 -10.41
N MET A 39 -2.45 7.17 -11.39
CA MET A 39 -1.73 6.98 -12.64
C MET A 39 -0.23 6.81 -12.40
N TRP A 40 0.36 7.58 -11.49
CA TRP A 40 1.77 7.48 -11.12
C TRP A 40 2.11 6.10 -10.54
N PHE A 41 1.23 5.51 -9.72
CA PHE A 41 1.41 4.14 -9.21
C PHE A 41 1.45 3.11 -10.34
N ILE A 42 0.60 3.27 -11.37
CA ILE A 42 0.57 2.37 -12.53
C ILE A 42 1.83 2.55 -13.38
N GLU A 43 2.20 3.79 -13.70
CA GLU A 43 3.37 4.13 -14.52
C GLU A 43 4.69 3.65 -13.90
N ASN A 44 4.82 3.75 -12.57
CA ASN A 44 6.03 3.37 -11.84
C ASN A 44 6.02 1.91 -11.35
N ASN A 45 5.05 1.11 -11.78
CA ASN A 45 4.92 -0.29 -11.40
C ASN A 45 4.91 -0.50 -9.86
N HIS A 46 4.05 0.27 -9.19
CA HIS A 46 3.74 0.16 -7.77
C HIS A 46 2.30 -0.35 -7.57
N PRO A 47 2.04 -1.68 -7.68
CA PRO A 47 0.69 -2.19 -7.56
C PRO A 47 0.13 -2.02 -6.14
N ILE A 48 -1.10 -1.54 -6.06
CA ILE A 48 -1.86 -1.45 -4.82
C ILE A 48 -2.71 -2.72 -4.69
N TYR A 49 -2.55 -3.43 -3.58
CA TYR A 49 -3.33 -4.61 -3.22
C TYR A 49 -4.31 -4.28 -2.09
N ILE A 50 -5.33 -5.12 -1.94
CA ILE A 50 -6.27 -5.06 -0.82
C ILE A 50 -6.11 -6.35 -0.03
N ASP A 51 -5.83 -6.25 1.27
CA ASP A 51 -5.79 -7.45 2.12
C ASP A 51 -7.18 -8.09 2.18
N ARG A 52 -7.25 -9.40 1.93
CA ARG A 52 -8.51 -10.14 1.89
C ARG A 52 -9.18 -10.19 3.26
N VAL A 53 -8.44 -10.07 4.36
CA VAL A 53 -9.00 -10.15 5.72
C VAL A 53 -9.42 -8.76 6.21
N SER A 54 -8.47 -7.85 6.40
CA SER A 54 -8.70 -6.53 7.00
C SER A 54 -9.32 -5.49 6.06
N GLN A 55 -9.28 -5.72 4.75
CA GLN A 55 -9.64 -4.77 3.69
C GLN A 55 -8.74 -3.52 3.63
N VAL A 56 -7.63 -3.48 4.37
CA VAL A 56 -6.68 -2.37 4.33
C VAL A 56 -5.91 -2.41 3.00
N PRO A 57 -5.83 -1.30 2.25
CA PRO A 57 -4.97 -1.20 1.08
C PRO A 57 -3.49 -1.21 1.47
N PHE A 58 -2.66 -1.86 0.65
CA PHE A 58 -1.21 -1.88 0.86
C PHE A 58 -0.44 -1.88 -0.47
N CYS A 59 0.74 -1.27 -0.47
CA CYS A 59 1.63 -1.17 -1.63
C CYS A 59 3.05 -1.62 -1.23
N PRO A 60 3.37 -2.92 -1.38
CA PRO A 60 4.61 -3.52 -0.88
C PRO A 60 5.89 -2.91 -1.48
N SER A 61 5.82 -2.44 -2.73
CA SER A 61 6.98 -1.86 -3.40
C SER A 61 7.25 -0.41 -3.02
N LEU A 62 6.37 0.24 -2.27
CA LEU A 62 6.49 1.66 -1.88
C LEU A 62 6.46 1.89 -0.36
N CYS A 63 5.85 0.99 0.41
CA CYS A 63 5.73 1.19 1.86
C CYS A 63 7.10 1.16 2.56
N LYS A 64 7.34 2.09 3.50
CA LYS A 64 8.48 1.99 4.43
C LYS A 64 8.20 1.10 5.65
N GLY A 65 6.92 0.82 5.91
CA GLY A 65 6.49 -0.07 7.00
C GLY A 65 6.52 -1.55 6.60
N ALA A 66 6.22 -2.43 7.55
CA ALA A 66 6.07 -3.84 7.27
C ALA A 66 4.82 -4.07 6.39
N SER A 67 5.03 -4.55 5.16
CA SER A 67 3.97 -5.18 4.38
C SER A 67 4.57 -6.28 3.51
N THR A 68 4.10 -7.50 3.70
CA THR A 68 4.58 -8.66 2.95
C THR A 68 3.43 -9.17 2.12
N LEU A 69 3.55 -9.06 0.80
CA LEU A 69 2.55 -9.60 -0.11
C LEU A 69 2.61 -11.13 -0.16
N ARG A 70 1.48 -11.76 0.18
CA ARG A 70 1.23 -13.17 -0.12
C ARG A 70 0.00 -13.27 -1.00
N VAL A 71 0.09 -14.07 -2.05
CA VAL A 71 -1.04 -14.30 -2.96
C VAL A 71 -1.29 -15.80 -3.04
N HIS A 72 -2.50 -16.20 -2.65
CA HIS A 72 -2.97 -17.58 -2.76
C HIS A 72 -4.10 -17.68 -3.77
N GLU A 73 -4.15 -18.79 -4.50
CA GLU A 73 -5.29 -19.15 -5.35
C GLU A 73 -6.07 -20.29 -4.71
N LEU A 74 -7.34 -20.06 -4.43
CA LEU A 74 -8.26 -21.04 -3.84
C LEU A 74 -9.53 -21.08 -4.69
N ASN A 75 -9.88 -22.26 -5.20
CA ASN A 75 -11.05 -22.48 -6.07
C ASN A 75 -11.11 -21.50 -7.26
N GLY A 76 -9.97 -21.24 -7.90
CA GLY A 76 -9.87 -20.33 -9.06
C GLY A 76 -9.95 -18.83 -8.72
N LYS A 77 -9.96 -18.46 -7.44
CA LYS A 77 -9.95 -17.06 -6.99
C LYS A 77 -8.64 -16.72 -6.32
N LYS A 78 -8.07 -15.56 -6.64
CA LYS A 78 -6.86 -15.03 -5.99
C LYS A 78 -7.20 -14.20 -4.74
N HIS A 79 -6.38 -14.35 -3.70
CA HIS A 79 -6.51 -13.70 -2.40
C HIS A 79 -5.15 -13.12 -2.01
N SER A 80 -5.09 -11.81 -1.76
CA SER A 80 -3.89 -11.10 -1.29
C SER A 80 -3.94 -10.89 0.22
N PHE A 81 -2.79 -11.01 0.88
CA PHE A 81 -2.62 -10.81 2.32
C PHE A 81 -1.43 -9.89 2.60
N SER A 82 -1.54 -9.06 3.64
CA SER A 82 -0.54 -8.05 4.03
C SER A 82 0.44 -8.50 5.11
N ASP A 83 0.09 -9.52 5.89
CA ASP A 83 0.83 -9.98 7.06
C ASP A 83 0.55 -11.45 7.40
N ASP A 84 1.32 -12.00 8.33
CA ASP A 84 1.23 -13.40 8.75
C ASP A 84 -0.05 -13.74 9.51
N TRP A 85 -0.63 -12.78 10.24
CA TRP A 85 -1.84 -12.99 11.03
C TRP A 85 -3.05 -13.12 10.11
N ALA A 86 -3.14 -12.25 9.11
CA ALA A 86 -4.15 -12.31 8.06
C ALA A 86 -3.99 -13.58 7.18
N ASN A 87 -2.76 -14.04 6.95
CA ASN A 87 -2.49 -15.23 6.14
C ASN A 87 -2.62 -16.56 6.91
N SER A 88 -2.78 -16.52 8.23
CA SER A 88 -2.87 -17.74 9.04
C SER A 88 -4.19 -18.47 8.76
N PRO A 89 -4.19 -19.81 8.69
CA PRO A 89 -5.44 -20.57 8.64
C PRO A 89 -6.28 -20.22 9.88
N PRO A 90 -7.61 -20.21 9.77
CA PRO A 90 -8.45 -20.01 10.95
C PRO A 90 -8.04 -21.03 12.01
N VAL A 91 -7.66 -20.55 13.19
CA VAL A 91 -7.53 -21.41 14.38
C VAL A 91 -8.95 -21.86 14.69
N LEU A 92 -9.37 -22.97 14.08
CA LEU A 92 -10.59 -23.64 14.49
C LEU A 92 -10.38 -24.02 15.96
N PRO A 93 -11.19 -23.52 16.90
CA PRO A 93 -11.12 -24.00 18.28
C PRO A 93 -11.36 -25.51 18.20
N ASN A 94 -10.37 -26.29 18.63
CA ASN A 94 -10.36 -27.75 18.67
C ASN A 94 -11.77 -28.36 18.64
N CYS A 95 -12.21 -28.89 17.50
CA CYS A 95 -13.23 -29.93 17.53
C CYS A 95 -12.52 -31.18 18.09
N PRO A 96 -12.89 -31.68 19.29
CA PRO A 96 -12.40 -32.97 19.75
C PRO A 96 -12.88 -34.08 18.79
N PRO A 97 -12.20 -35.25 18.77
CA PRO A 97 -12.35 -36.28 17.75
C PRO A 97 -13.78 -36.80 17.58
#